data_AF-A0A498SBQ8-F1
#
_entry.id   AF-A0A498SBQ8-F1
#
_cell.length_a   1.000
_cell.length_b   1.000
_cell.length_c   1.000
_cell.angle_alpha   90.00
_cell.angle_beta   90.00
_cell.angle_gamma   90.00
#
_symmetry.space_group_name_H-M   'P 1'
#
loop_
_entity.id
_entity.type
_entity.pdbx_description
1 polymer ?
#
loop_
_entity_poly.entity_id
_entity_poly.type
_entity_poly.pdbx_seq_one_letter_code
_entity_poly.pdbx_strand_id
1 'polypeptide(L)'
;MMATNKVRVGSSFEIPSAANQHESNSFQRKKRRLHADQRAQLTYQKIIAERKAEKEKRLLEKEKRQKVLEEYTSIKRRMNKALSKKNRRGQPNLNAQIEVLLEKIKKREQSRNKVDGFMTDGKTRSLKPNEFHYRCNYLYGAASLLCSQSSGNIGLETLSKLYLREMKELCLVEMIRLEKDFGRTICKRCKNIFIARLDGTQSITVRLNKKKQMVRTCLSCGAKKRFLRNTKYLSRNEQDQYQKETAKQQKEVSAEAVHHTFPSSN
;
A
#
# COMPACT_ATOMS: atom_id res chain seq x y z
N MET A 1 98.56 -19.18 -22.22
CA MET A 1 99.22 -18.35 -23.25
C MET A 1 98.11 -17.87 -24.19
N MET A 2 97.80 -16.60 -24.47
CA MET A 2 98.34 -15.27 -24.21
C MET A 2 97.12 -14.30 -24.16
N ALA A 3 97.02 -13.39 -23.19
CA ALA A 3 97.43 -11.96 -23.23
C ALA A 3 96.72 -11.12 -24.32
N THR A 4 95.81 -10.21 -23.93
CA THR A 4 95.93 -8.71 -23.98
C THR A 4 95.47 -8.12 -25.33
N ASN A 5 94.95 -6.90 -25.53
CA ASN A 5 94.74 -5.62 -24.80
C ASN A 5 93.65 -4.83 -25.59
N LYS A 6 92.64 -4.21 -24.97
CA LYS A 6 92.52 -2.76 -24.64
C LYS A 6 92.92 -1.75 -25.74
N VAL A 7 91.94 -0.95 -26.21
CA VAL A 7 92.06 0.52 -26.39
C VAL A 7 90.70 1.20 -26.15
N ARG A 8 90.71 2.27 -25.34
CA ARG A 8 89.64 3.25 -25.09
C ARG A 8 89.72 4.39 -26.13
N VAL A 9 88.63 5.11 -26.38
CA VAL A 9 88.44 6.55 -26.07
C VAL A 9 87.05 6.97 -26.56
N GLY A 10 86.32 7.69 -25.71
CA GLY A 10 84.95 8.13 -25.97
C GLY A 10 84.86 9.50 -26.63
N SER A 11 83.61 9.90 -26.87
CA SER A 11 83.19 11.29 -27.04
C SER A 11 81.71 11.36 -26.68
N SER A 12 81.43 11.91 -25.50
CA SER A 12 80.09 12.39 -25.09
C SER A 12 79.71 13.58 -25.97
N PHE A 13 78.43 13.74 -26.36
CA PHE A 13 77.73 15.03 -26.38
C PHE A 13 76.22 14.83 -26.61
N GLU A 14 75.45 15.20 -25.58
CA GLU A 14 74.10 15.80 -25.50
C GLU A 14 73.10 15.70 -26.69
N ILE A 15 71.89 15.24 -26.36
CA ILE A 15 70.60 15.29 -27.10
C ILE A 15 70.00 16.73 -26.90
N PRO A 16 69.16 17.41 -27.76
CA PRO A 16 68.00 16.92 -28.55
C PRO A 16 67.72 17.61 -29.92
N SER A 17 66.86 16.99 -30.74
CA SER A 17 65.59 17.59 -31.24
C SER A 17 65.12 17.01 -32.59
N ALA A 18 63.88 16.51 -32.58
CA ALA A 18 62.89 16.42 -33.67
C ALA A 18 63.28 15.75 -35.01
N ALA A 19 62.79 14.51 -35.23
CA ALA A 19 61.77 14.21 -36.26
C ALA A 19 61.43 12.70 -36.38
N ASN A 20 60.11 12.43 -36.34
CA ASN A 20 59.32 11.41 -37.05
C ASN A 20 59.54 9.89 -36.88
N GLN A 21 58.47 9.29 -36.32
CA GLN A 21 57.69 8.14 -36.84
C GLN A 21 58.39 6.78 -37.04
N HIS A 22 58.01 5.80 -36.21
CA HIS A 22 57.41 4.55 -36.69
C HIS A 22 56.72 3.79 -35.54
N GLU A 23 55.41 3.63 -35.67
CA GLU A 23 54.55 2.82 -34.80
C GLU A 23 55.00 1.35 -34.77
N SER A 24 55.14 0.77 -33.57
CA SER A 24 55.17 -0.68 -33.38
C SER A 24 53.90 -1.12 -32.64
N ASN A 25 52.86 -1.34 -33.44
CA ASN A 25 51.56 -1.84 -32.98
C ASN A 25 51.69 -3.31 -32.59
N SER A 26 51.64 -3.62 -31.29
CA SER A 26 51.67 -5.00 -30.80
C SER A 26 50.44 -5.77 -31.32
N PHE A 27 50.67 -6.78 -32.16
CA PHE A 27 49.62 -7.65 -32.68
C PHE A 27 48.96 -8.45 -31.55
N GLN A 28 47.83 -7.95 -31.05
CA GLN A 28 46.89 -8.77 -30.28
C GLN A 28 46.35 -9.88 -31.20
N ARG A 29 46.85 -11.11 -31.04
CA ARG A 29 46.32 -12.31 -31.72
C ARG A 29 44.81 -12.42 -31.47
N LYS A 30 44.00 -12.06 -32.46
CA LYS A 30 42.54 -12.22 -32.44
C LYS A 30 42.21 -13.72 -32.24
N LYS A 31 41.54 -14.08 -31.15
CA LYS A 31 41.11 -15.46 -30.86
C LYS A 31 40.27 -15.99 -32.05
N ARG A 32 40.60 -17.20 -32.55
CA ARG A 32 39.85 -17.84 -33.65
C ARG A 32 38.37 -17.96 -33.25
N ARG A 33 37.47 -17.46 -34.10
CA ARG A 33 36.01 -17.56 -33.89
C ARG A 33 35.62 -19.04 -33.98
N LEU A 34 34.92 -19.56 -32.97
CA LEU A 34 34.43 -20.95 -32.94
C LEU A 34 33.54 -21.24 -34.15
N HIS A 35 33.61 -22.48 -34.67
CA HIS A 35 32.78 -22.94 -35.77
C HIS A 35 31.28 -22.77 -35.45
N ALA A 36 30.43 -22.57 -36.46
CA ALA A 36 28.99 -22.35 -36.26
C ALA A 36 28.35 -23.47 -35.42
N ASP A 37 28.68 -24.73 -35.71
CA ASP A 37 28.16 -25.89 -34.98
C ASP A 37 28.63 -25.96 -33.52
N GLN A 38 29.89 -25.58 -33.26
CA GLN A 38 30.42 -25.54 -31.90
C GLN A 38 29.68 -24.49 -31.05
N ARG A 39 29.32 -23.35 -31.67
CA ARG A 39 28.48 -22.34 -31.01
C ARG A 39 27.07 -22.87 -30.76
N ALA A 40 26.47 -23.56 -31.73
CA ALA A 40 25.15 -24.17 -31.58
C ALA A 40 25.13 -25.19 -30.42
N GLN A 41 26.12 -26.08 -30.33
CA GLN A 41 26.24 -27.06 -29.24
C GLN A 41 26.36 -26.39 -27.86
N LEU A 42 27.17 -25.34 -27.74
CA LEU A 42 27.31 -24.59 -26.49
C LEU A 42 26.00 -23.88 -26.10
N THR A 43 25.26 -23.33 -27.06
CA THR A 43 23.95 -22.72 -26.77
C THR A 43 22.92 -23.76 -26.33
N TYR A 44 22.90 -24.92 -26.97
CA TYR A 44 22.02 -26.03 -26.59
C TYR A 44 22.29 -26.51 -25.16
N GLN A 45 23.55 -26.68 -24.78
CA GLN A 45 23.94 -27.06 -23.41
C GLN A 45 23.52 -26.01 -22.38
N LYS A 46 23.69 -24.71 -22.69
CA LYS A 46 23.24 -23.61 -21.84
C LYS A 46 21.73 -23.62 -21.64
N ILE A 47 20.95 -23.81 -22.71
CA ILE A 47 19.49 -23.89 -22.66
C ILE A 47 19.04 -25.08 -21.79
N ILE A 48 19.71 -26.24 -21.89
CA ILE A 48 19.41 -27.39 -21.03
C ILE A 48 19.67 -27.07 -19.55
N ALA A 49 20.84 -26.50 -19.25
CA ALA A 49 21.20 -26.15 -17.87
C ALA A 49 20.23 -25.12 -17.28
N GLU A 50 19.84 -24.11 -18.05
CA GLU A 50 18.86 -23.11 -17.66
C GLU A 50 17.49 -23.73 -17.39
N ARG A 51 17.00 -24.59 -18.30
CA ARG A 51 15.74 -25.34 -18.10
C ARG A 51 15.79 -26.23 -16.87
N LYS A 52 16.94 -26.84 -16.55
CA LYS A 52 17.10 -27.67 -15.34
C LYS A 52 17.06 -26.81 -14.06
N ALA A 53 17.79 -25.70 -14.04
CA ALA A 53 17.80 -24.77 -12.92
C ALA A 53 16.41 -24.12 -12.69
N GLU A 54 15.68 -23.80 -13.76
CA GLU A 54 14.33 -23.26 -13.66
C GLU A 54 13.35 -24.30 -13.09
N LYS A 55 13.44 -25.56 -13.52
CA LYS A 55 12.64 -26.66 -12.95
C LYS A 55 12.90 -26.83 -11.46
N GLU A 56 14.17 -26.82 -11.04
CA GLU A 56 14.54 -26.92 -9.63
C GLU A 56 14.00 -25.75 -8.80
N LYS A 57 14.13 -24.51 -9.29
CA LYS A 57 13.53 -23.33 -8.66
C LYS A 57 12.02 -23.46 -8.50
N ARG A 58 11.31 -23.91 -9.54
CA ARG A 58 9.85 -24.13 -9.50
C ARG A 58 9.46 -25.20 -8.49
N LEU A 59 10.24 -26.27 -8.35
CA LEU A 59 10.00 -27.32 -7.35
C LEU A 59 10.17 -26.78 -5.93
N LEU A 60 11.28 -26.07 -5.67
CA LEU A 60 11.53 -25.43 -4.37
C LEU A 60 10.43 -24.43 -4.01
N GLU A 61 9.96 -23.64 -4.97
CA GLU A 61 8.87 -22.69 -4.73
C GLU A 61 7.55 -23.41 -4.42
N LYS A 62 7.22 -24.48 -5.14
CA LYS A 62 6.04 -25.31 -4.86
C LYS A 62 6.11 -25.93 -3.47
N GLU A 63 7.25 -26.49 -3.09
CA GLU A 63 7.46 -27.08 -1.77
C GLU A 63 7.31 -26.02 -0.66
N LYS A 64 7.90 -24.83 -0.84
CA LYS A 64 7.72 -23.70 0.08
C LYS A 64 6.24 -23.31 0.20
N ARG A 65 5.52 -23.18 -0.92
CA ARG A 65 4.08 -22.86 -0.92
C ARG A 65 3.27 -23.94 -0.20
N GLN A 66 3.60 -25.21 -0.42
CA GLN A 66 2.94 -26.33 0.22
C GLN A 66 3.16 -26.33 1.74
N LYS A 67 4.40 -26.13 2.21
CA LYS A 67 4.71 -26.01 3.64
C LYS A 67 3.92 -24.89 4.32
N VAL A 68 3.82 -23.72 3.68
CA VAL A 68 3.03 -22.60 4.20
C VAL A 68 1.53 -22.94 4.28
N LEU A 69 0.99 -23.64 3.27
CA LEU A 69 -0.40 -24.09 3.27
C LEU A 69 -0.67 -25.15 4.35
N GLU A 70 0.23 -26.11 4.52
CA GLU A 70 0.17 -27.14 5.55
C GLU A 70 0.23 -26.53 6.96
N GLU A 71 1.12 -25.57 7.18
CA GLU A 71 1.19 -24.82 8.43
C GLU A 71 -0.12 -24.06 8.70
N TYR A 72 -0.63 -23.32 7.70
CA TYR A 72 -1.88 -22.58 7.82
C TYR A 72 -3.07 -23.51 8.13
N THR A 73 -3.18 -24.62 7.41
CA THR A 73 -4.27 -25.58 7.59
C THR A 73 -4.18 -26.29 8.95
N SER A 74 -2.99 -26.62 9.44
CA SER A 74 -2.80 -27.21 10.76
C SER A 74 -3.20 -26.23 11.88
N ILE A 75 -2.80 -24.95 11.79
CA ILE A 75 -3.18 -23.91 12.74
C ILE A 75 -4.70 -23.71 12.73
N LYS A 76 -5.32 -23.62 11.55
CA LYS A 76 -6.77 -23.48 11.39
C LYS A 76 -7.51 -24.67 12.02
N ARG A 77 -7.04 -25.90 11.78
CA ARG A 77 -7.61 -27.13 12.35
C ARG A 77 -7.53 -27.12 13.88
N ARG A 78 -6.37 -26.76 14.45
CA ARG A 78 -6.16 -26.64 15.91
C ARG A 78 -7.12 -25.61 16.53
N MET A 79 -7.25 -24.45 15.91
CA MET A 79 -8.13 -23.39 16.38
C MET A 79 -9.61 -23.81 16.33
N ASN A 80 -10.04 -24.41 15.22
CA ASN A 80 -11.42 -24.92 15.09
C ASN A 80 -11.72 -26.01 16.12
N LYS A 81 -10.75 -26.90 16.41
CA LYS A 81 -10.87 -27.93 17.45
C LYS A 81 -11.04 -27.32 18.85
N ALA A 82 -10.38 -26.21 19.15
CA ALA A 82 -10.56 -25.50 20.41
C ALA A 82 -11.95 -24.84 20.50
N LEU A 83 -12.38 -24.18 19.42
CA LEU A 83 -13.70 -23.51 19.34
C LEU A 83 -14.87 -24.49 19.35
N SER A 84 -14.68 -25.72 18.90
CA SER A 84 -15.71 -26.77 18.90
C SER A 84 -15.92 -27.42 20.26
N LYS A 85 -15.08 -27.13 21.28
CA LYS A 85 -15.25 -27.69 22.62
C LYS A 85 -16.56 -27.20 23.25
N LYS A 86 -17.34 -28.14 23.78
CA LYS A 86 -18.61 -27.89 24.46
C LYS A 86 -18.55 -28.46 25.88
N ASN A 87 -19.28 -27.84 26.79
CA ASN A 87 -19.46 -28.33 28.15
C ASN A 87 -20.42 -29.53 28.17
N ARG A 88 -20.54 -30.23 29.30
CA ARG A 88 -21.43 -31.39 29.46
C ARG A 88 -22.91 -31.09 29.14
N ARG A 89 -23.32 -29.82 29.24
CA ARG A 89 -24.65 -29.29 28.87
C ARG A 89 -24.77 -28.85 27.40
N GLY A 90 -23.77 -29.11 26.56
CA GLY A 90 -23.75 -28.77 25.13
C GLY A 90 -23.44 -27.30 24.80
N GLN A 91 -23.29 -26.44 25.81
CA GLN A 91 -22.93 -25.03 25.64
C GLN A 91 -21.46 -24.87 25.21
N PRO A 92 -21.11 -23.83 24.44
CA PRO A 92 -19.71 -23.56 24.08
C PRO A 92 -18.82 -23.36 25.31
N ASN A 93 -17.62 -23.94 25.29
CA ASN A 93 -16.65 -23.75 26.38
C ASN A 93 -15.98 -22.38 26.26
N LEU A 94 -16.35 -21.44 27.14
CA LEU A 94 -15.86 -20.06 27.13
C LEU A 94 -14.33 -19.98 27.32
N ASN A 95 -13.76 -20.79 28.21
CA ASN A 95 -12.32 -20.78 28.48
C ASN A 95 -11.52 -21.15 27.22
N ALA A 96 -11.96 -22.16 26.48
CA ALA A 96 -11.34 -22.56 25.21
C ALA A 96 -11.42 -21.47 24.13
N GLN A 97 -12.49 -20.65 24.12
CA GLN A 97 -12.60 -19.52 23.20
C GLN A 97 -11.70 -18.35 23.60
N ILE A 98 -11.59 -18.08 24.90
CA ILE A 98 -10.72 -17.05 25.45
C ILE A 98 -9.25 -17.39 25.15
N GLU A 99 -8.82 -18.63 25.30
CA GLU A 99 -7.47 -19.08 24.94
C GLU A 99 -7.12 -18.79 23.47
N VAL A 100 -8.03 -19.09 22.54
CA VAL A 100 -7.86 -18.78 21.11
C VAL A 100 -7.76 -17.28 20.87
N LEU A 101 -8.53 -16.47 21.61
CA LEU A 101 -8.50 -15.02 21.50
C LEU A 101 -7.17 -14.46 22.01
N LEU A 102 -6.70 -14.94 23.17
CA LEU A 102 -5.42 -14.56 23.76
C LEU A 102 -4.25 -14.95 22.86
N GLU A 103 -4.27 -16.14 22.25
CA GLU A 103 -3.23 -16.54 21.29
C GLU A 103 -3.19 -15.61 20.07
N LYS A 104 -4.36 -15.18 19.57
CA LYS A 104 -4.45 -14.21 18.46
C LYS A 104 -3.94 -12.83 18.84
N ILE A 105 -4.21 -12.37 20.06
CA ILE A 105 -3.75 -11.07 20.57
C ILE A 105 -2.23 -11.10 20.71
N LYS A 106 -1.68 -12.11 21.39
CA LYS A 106 -0.23 -12.31 21.54
C LYS A 106 0.48 -12.37 20.19
N LYS A 107 -0.06 -13.11 19.21
CA LYS A 107 0.51 -13.15 17.85
C LYS A 107 0.46 -11.80 17.14
N ARG A 108 -0.60 -11.01 17.33
CA ARG A 108 -0.70 -9.64 16.77
C ARG A 108 0.30 -8.68 17.39
N GLU A 109 0.59 -8.83 18.69
CA GLU A 109 1.60 -8.02 19.40
C GLU A 109 3.01 -8.42 18.97
N GLN A 110 3.31 -9.72 18.91
CA GLN A 110 4.58 -10.22 18.39
C GLN A 110 4.83 -9.81 16.93
N SER A 111 3.78 -9.79 16.09
CA SER A 111 3.90 -9.29 14.72
C SER A 111 4.07 -7.77 14.64
N ARG A 112 3.63 -7.02 15.64
CA ARG A 112 3.86 -5.57 15.71
C ARG A 112 5.28 -5.27 16.15
N ASN A 113 5.76 -5.92 17.21
CA ASN A 113 7.12 -5.71 17.73
C ASN A 113 8.22 -6.18 16.76
N LYS A 114 7.94 -7.14 15.86
CA LYS A 114 8.88 -7.55 14.80
C LYS A 114 9.05 -6.51 13.67
N VAL A 115 8.10 -5.58 13.50
CA VAL A 115 8.15 -4.58 12.42
C VAL A 115 9.13 -3.44 12.74
N ASP A 116 9.42 -3.21 14.02
CA ASP A 116 10.31 -2.12 14.44
C ASP A 116 11.82 -2.48 14.36
N GLY A 117 12.19 -3.70 13.93
CA GLY A 117 13.58 -4.19 14.01
C GLY A 117 14.18 -4.86 12.78
N PHE A 118 13.48 -5.08 11.67
CA PHE A 118 14.08 -5.76 10.51
C PHE A 118 13.35 -5.49 9.19
N MET A 119 14.02 -4.82 8.25
CA MET A 119 13.58 -4.77 6.85
C MET A 119 13.98 -6.07 6.16
N THR A 120 13.09 -7.08 6.11
CA THR A 120 13.14 -8.12 5.08
C THR A 120 11.76 -8.51 4.59
N ASP A 121 11.64 -8.47 3.26
CA ASP A 121 10.75 -9.22 2.38
C ASP A 121 9.33 -9.57 2.88
N GLY A 122 8.41 -8.70 2.49
CA GLY A 122 7.38 -9.16 1.56
C GLY A 122 6.19 -9.93 2.14
N LYS A 123 5.70 -9.58 3.34
CA LYS A 123 4.26 -9.73 3.65
C LYS A 123 3.77 -8.80 4.75
N THR A 124 4.09 -7.53 4.64
CA THR A 124 3.33 -6.48 5.33
C THR A 124 1.88 -6.61 4.85
N ARG A 125 0.90 -6.81 5.75
CA ARG A 125 -0.48 -6.50 5.40
C ARG A 125 -0.45 -5.08 4.84
N SER A 126 -0.77 -4.92 3.57
CA SER A 126 -0.57 -3.65 2.91
C SER A 126 -1.28 -2.57 3.71
N LEU A 127 -0.53 -1.59 4.20
CA LEU A 127 -1.07 -0.31 4.69
C LEU A 127 -1.80 0.45 3.56
N LYS A 128 -1.74 -0.07 2.32
CA LYS A 128 -2.53 0.39 1.19
C LYS A 128 -4.02 0.28 1.54
N PRO A 129 -4.78 1.38 1.46
CA PRO A 129 -6.23 1.32 1.51
C PRO A 129 -6.71 0.26 0.52
N ASN A 130 -7.73 -0.52 0.91
CA ASN A 130 -8.38 -1.46 0.00
C ASN A 130 -8.63 -0.75 -1.35
N GLU A 131 -8.14 -1.33 -2.44
CA GLU A 131 -8.12 -0.72 -3.78
C GLU A 131 -9.49 -0.16 -4.16
N PHE A 132 -10.56 -0.85 -3.78
CA PHE A 132 -11.92 -0.38 -4.01
C PHE A 132 -12.28 0.89 -3.24
N HIS A 133 -11.85 0.99 -1.98
CA HIS A 133 -12.05 2.20 -1.19
C HIS A 133 -11.24 3.35 -1.78
N TYR A 134 -10.03 3.08 -2.28
CA TYR A 134 -9.22 4.08 -2.98
C TYR A 134 -9.93 4.58 -4.25
N ARG A 135 -10.44 3.68 -5.10
CA ARG A 135 -11.19 4.03 -6.31
C ARG A 135 -12.46 4.82 -6.00
N CYS A 136 -13.22 4.41 -4.98
CA CYS A 136 -14.41 5.13 -4.56
C CYS A 136 -14.08 6.55 -4.07
N ASN A 137 -13.04 6.68 -3.23
CA ASN A 137 -12.58 7.97 -2.73
C ASN A 137 -12.08 8.87 -3.86
N TYR A 138 -11.36 8.30 -4.83
CA TYR A 138 -10.88 9.03 -5.99
C TYR A 138 -12.03 9.57 -6.84
N LEU A 139 -13.00 8.72 -7.19
CA LEU A 139 -14.17 9.14 -7.97
C LEU A 139 -15.01 10.20 -7.25
N TYR A 140 -15.20 10.04 -5.94
CA TYR A 140 -15.90 11.05 -5.13
C TYR A 140 -15.13 12.39 -5.10
N GLY A 141 -13.81 12.35 -4.91
CA GLY A 141 -12.95 13.54 -4.91
C GLY A 141 -12.96 14.26 -6.25
N ALA A 142 -12.85 13.52 -7.36
CA ALA A 142 -12.94 14.08 -8.70
C ALA A 142 -14.31 14.74 -8.95
N ALA A 143 -15.41 14.07 -8.56
CA ALA A 143 -16.75 14.65 -8.66
C ALA A 143 -16.90 15.93 -7.84
N SER A 144 -16.33 15.95 -6.64
CA SER A 144 -16.33 17.12 -5.74
C SER A 144 -15.61 18.31 -6.37
N LEU A 145 -14.39 18.08 -6.87
CA LEU A 145 -13.56 19.12 -7.48
C LEU A 145 -14.27 19.75 -8.69
N LEU A 146 -14.77 18.92 -9.60
CA LEU A 146 -15.47 19.39 -10.79
C LEU A 146 -16.75 20.16 -10.46
N CYS A 147 -17.50 19.73 -9.44
CA CYS A 147 -18.70 20.45 -9.02
C CYS A 147 -18.36 21.79 -8.35
N SER A 148 -17.27 21.85 -7.58
CA SER A 148 -16.81 23.08 -6.93
C SER A 148 -16.33 24.14 -7.94
N GLN A 149 -15.66 23.70 -9.00
CA GLN A 149 -15.16 24.54 -10.10
C GLN A 149 -16.25 24.93 -11.10
N SER A 150 -17.43 24.34 -11.03
CA SER A 150 -18.51 24.55 -11.98
C SER A 150 -19.22 25.88 -11.74
N SER A 151 -18.69 26.96 -12.30
CA SER A 151 -19.32 28.30 -12.36
C SER A 151 -20.43 28.39 -13.42
N GLY A 152 -21.40 27.47 -13.34
CA GLY A 152 -22.49 27.37 -14.32
C GLY A 152 -22.16 26.55 -15.57
N ASN A 153 -20.97 25.95 -15.65
CA ASN A 153 -20.62 25.04 -16.74
C ASN A 153 -21.38 23.70 -16.61
N ILE A 154 -22.40 23.53 -17.46
CA ILE A 154 -23.27 22.34 -17.50
C ILE A 154 -22.47 21.05 -17.75
N GLY A 155 -21.37 21.13 -18.51
CA GLY A 155 -20.49 20.00 -18.82
C GLY A 155 -19.78 19.45 -17.58
N LEU A 156 -19.17 20.32 -16.77
CA LEU A 156 -18.50 19.93 -15.52
C LEU A 156 -19.48 19.34 -14.51
N GLU A 157 -20.68 19.91 -14.39
CA GLU A 157 -21.73 19.36 -13.53
C GLU A 157 -22.18 17.97 -14.02
N THR A 158 -22.27 17.77 -15.33
CA THR A 158 -22.63 16.47 -15.92
C THR A 158 -21.53 15.43 -15.68
N LEU A 159 -20.26 15.80 -15.85
CA LEU A 159 -19.12 14.91 -15.58
C LEU A 159 -19.05 14.52 -14.10
N SER A 160 -19.29 15.47 -13.19
CA SER A 160 -19.40 15.19 -11.75
C SER A 160 -20.48 14.12 -11.46
N LYS A 161 -21.66 14.23 -12.09
CA LYS A 161 -22.74 13.23 -11.95
C LYS A 161 -22.34 11.86 -12.51
N LEU A 162 -21.56 11.80 -13.60
CA LEU A 162 -21.08 10.56 -14.19
C LEU A 162 -20.11 9.84 -13.24
N TYR A 163 -19.14 10.54 -12.64
CA TYR A 163 -18.24 9.92 -11.67
C TYR A 163 -18.97 9.36 -10.44
N LEU A 164 -20.04 10.00 -9.99
CA LEU A 164 -20.85 9.50 -8.87
C LEU A 164 -21.78 8.35 -9.26
N ARG A 165 -22.12 8.22 -10.54
CA ARG A 165 -22.80 7.03 -11.07
C ARG A 165 -21.82 5.86 -11.08
N GLU A 166 -20.64 6.05 -11.66
CA GLU A 166 -19.57 5.05 -11.71
C GLU A 166 -19.20 4.56 -10.31
N MET A 167 -18.97 5.48 -9.37
CA MET A 167 -18.68 5.13 -7.97
C MET A 167 -19.77 4.24 -7.35
N LYS A 168 -21.04 4.50 -7.65
CA LYS A 168 -22.15 3.68 -7.13
C LYS A 168 -22.25 2.33 -7.81
N GLU A 169 -21.96 2.24 -9.11
CA GLU A 169 -21.90 0.98 -9.82
C GLU A 169 -20.77 0.10 -9.28
N LEU A 170 -19.57 0.67 -9.07
CA LEU A 170 -18.48 -0.04 -8.41
C LEU A 170 -18.87 -0.55 -7.01
N CYS A 171 -19.57 0.24 -6.21
CA CYS A 171 -20.06 -0.22 -4.90
C CYS A 171 -21.04 -1.40 -5.00
N LEU A 172 -21.88 -1.43 -6.05
CA LEU A 172 -22.84 -2.51 -6.27
C LEU A 172 -22.15 -3.79 -6.73
N VAL A 173 -21.25 -3.69 -7.72
CA VAL A 173 -20.50 -4.83 -8.27
C VAL A 173 -19.66 -5.50 -7.19
N GLU A 174 -18.94 -4.70 -6.39
CA GLU A 174 -18.04 -5.21 -5.36
C GLU A 174 -18.75 -5.55 -4.04
N MET A 175 -20.08 -5.40 -3.99
CA MET A 175 -20.89 -5.57 -2.79
C MET A 175 -20.37 -4.77 -1.58
N ILE A 176 -19.80 -3.59 -1.84
CA ILE A 176 -19.26 -2.69 -0.81
C ILE A 176 -20.35 -1.72 -0.38
N ARG A 177 -20.58 -1.68 0.94
CA ARG A 177 -21.52 -0.71 1.50
C ARG A 177 -20.87 0.67 1.52
N LEU A 178 -21.39 1.58 0.70
CA LEU A 178 -20.98 2.98 0.69
C LEU A 178 -21.08 3.58 2.09
N GLU A 179 -20.04 4.33 2.49
CA GLU A 179 -20.03 5.04 3.75
C GLU A 179 -21.20 6.02 3.84
N LYS A 180 -21.78 6.15 5.04
CA LYS A 180 -22.99 6.94 5.27
C LYS A 180 -22.79 8.40 4.85
N ASP A 181 -21.58 8.94 5.00
CA ASP A 181 -21.29 10.34 4.75
C ASP A 181 -21.26 10.68 3.26
N PHE A 182 -20.65 9.84 2.42
CA PHE A 182 -20.81 9.93 0.96
C PHE A 182 -22.28 9.78 0.54
N GLY A 183 -22.99 8.84 1.16
CA GLY A 183 -24.42 8.64 0.91
C GLY A 183 -25.27 9.88 1.24
N ARG A 184 -24.86 10.70 2.21
CA ARG A 184 -25.57 11.92 2.65
C ARG A 184 -25.32 13.13 1.75
N THR A 185 -24.17 13.19 1.07
CA THR A 185 -23.79 14.31 0.19
C THR A 185 -24.24 14.12 -1.25
N ILE A 186 -24.69 12.93 -1.66
CA ILE A 186 -25.10 12.68 -3.06
C ILE A 186 -26.63 12.65 -3.19
N CYS A 187 -27.20 13.28 -4.22
CA CYS A 187 -28.63 13.16 -4.52
C CYS A 187 -29.03 11.71 -4.83
N LYS A 188 -30.20 11.27 -4.32
CA LYS A 188 -30.68 9.90 -4.58
C LYS A 188 -31.09 9.68 -6.04
N ARG A 189 -31.64 10.71 -6.68
CA ARG A 189 -32.20 10.68 -8.05
C ARG A 189 -31.14 11.06 -9.09
N CYS A 190 -30.84 12.35 -9.23
CA CYS A 190 -29.95 12.85 -10.29
C CYS A 190 -28.44 12.72 -10.01
N LYS A 191 -28.04 12.13 -8.87
CA LYS A 191 -26.64 11.99 -8.42
C LYS A 191 -25.85 13.31 -8.33
N ASN A 192 -26.51 14.47 -8.32
CA ASN A 192 -25.83 15.73 -8.03
C ASN A 192 -25.22 15.72 -6.62
N ILE A 193 -24.04 16.31 -6.45
CA ILE A 193 -23.31 16.35 -5.18
C ILE A 193 -23.58 17.65 -4.42
N PHE A 194 -23.75 17.54 -3.11
CA PHE A 194 -24.09 18.63 -2.21
C PHE A 194 -22.82 19.18 -1.56
N ILE A 195 -22.12 20.04 -2.29
CA ILE A 195 -20.88 20.70 -1.84
C ILE A 195 -21.01 22.20 -2.08
N ALA A 196 -20.30 22.98 -1.26
CA ALA A 196 -20.18 24.42 -1.43
C ALA A 196 -19.47 24.72 -2.75
N ARG A 197 -20.06 25.60 -3.55
CA ARG A 197 -19.48 26.07 -4.81
C ARG A 197 -18.80 27.42 -4.57
N LEU A 198 -17.77 27.71 -5.35
CA LEU A 198 -16.99 28.96 -5.23
C LEU A 198 -17.86 30.20 -5.46
N ASP A 199 -18.84 30.12 -6.37
CA ASP A 199 -19.74 31.24 -6.69
C ASP A 199 -20.88 31.42 -5.67
N GLY A 200 -20.82 30.73 -4.52
CA GLY A 200 -21.88 30.75 -3.51
C GLY A 200 -23.17 30.03 -3.91
N THR A 201 -23.25 29.47 -5.13
CA THR A 201 -24.44 28.76 -5.60
C THR A 201 -24.68 27.50 -4.78
N GLN A 202 -25.91 27.33 -4.31
CA GLN A 202 -26.29 26.17 -3.51
C GLN A 202 -26.87 25.08 -4.42
N SER A 203 -26.49 23.84 -4.18
CA SER A 203 -27.05 22.64 -4.87
C SER A 203 -28.18 21.97 -4.06
N ILE A 204 -28.39 22.45 -2.83
CA ILE A 204 -29.27 21.85 -1.83
C ILE A 204 -29.92 22.92 -0.95
N THR A 205 -31.18 22.68 -0.57
CA THR A 205 -31.83 23.38 0.54
C THR A 205 -32.00 22.45 1.73
N VAL A 206 -31.70 22.94 2.94
CA VAL A 206 -31.87 22.20 4.19
C VAL A 206 -32.97 22.88 5.02
N ARG A 207 -33.99 22.12 5.44
CA ARG A 207 -35.08 22.60 6.30
C ARG A 207 -35.42 21.57 7.37
N LEU A 208 -35.97 22.00 8.50
CA LEU A 208 -36.56 21.11 9.49
C LEU A 208 -38.05 20.91 9.17
N ASN A 209 -38.53 19.66 9.25
CA ASN A 209 -39.97 19.40 9.18
C ASN A 209 -40.64 19.53 10.56
N LYS A 210 -41.98 19.46 10.58
CA LYS A 210 -42.78 19.46 11.82
C LYS A 210 -42.34 18.39 12.83
N LYS A 211 -41.77 17.27 12.36
CA LYS A 211 -41.23 16.16 13.17
C LYS A 211 -39.76 16.38 13.59
N LYS A 212 -39.22 17.60 13.47
CA LYS A 212 -37.81 17.96 13.77
C LYS A 212 -36.76 17.13 13.02
N GLN A 213 -37.12 16.56 11.86
CA GLN A 213 -36.20 15.85 10.97
C GLN A 213 -35.54 16.84 9.99
N MET A 214 -34.25 16.64 9.74
CA MET A 214 -33.52 17.39 8.72
C MET A 214 -33.93 16.89 7.33
N VAL A 215 -34.54 17.77 6.55
CA VAL A 215 -34.94 17.52 5.17
C VAL A 215 -34.00 18.24 4.23
N ARG A 216 -33.25 17.46 3.46
CA ARG A 216 -32.37 17.90 2.38
C ARG A 216 -33.10 17.80 1.05
N THR A 217 -33.26 18.91 0.33
CA THR A 217 -33.95 18.98 -0.97
C THR A 217 -32.95 19.35 -2.05
N CYS A 218 -32.81 18.50 -3.07
CA CYS A 218 -31.95 18.78 -4.21
C CYS A 218 -32.57 19.88 -5.09
N LEU A 219 -31.81 20.94 -5.39
CA LEU A 219 -32.29 22.03 -6.23
C LEU A 219 -32.35 21.66 -7.72
N SER A 220 -31.52 20.72 -8.18
CA SER A 220 -31.52 20.28 -9.58
C SER A 220 -32.71 19.38 -9.97
N CYS A 221 -33.31 18.63 -9.04
CA CYS A 221 -34.37 17.65 -9.38
C CYS A 221 -35.50 17.52 -8.36
N GLY A 222 -35.51 18.32 -7.29
CA GLY A 222 -36.53 18.32 -6.24
C GLY A 222 -36.53 17.11 -5.31
N ALA A 223 -35.62 16.14 -5.48
CA ALA A 223 -35.60 14.94 -4.65
C ALA A 223 -35.27 15.26 -3.18
N LYS A 224 -36.09 14.70 -2.27
CA LYS A 224 -35.98 14.93 -0.82
C LYS A 224 -35.33 13.75 -0.10
N LYS A 225 -34.39 14.02 0.79
CA LYS A 225 -33.84 13.09 1.79
C LYS A 225 -34.19 13.57 3.18
N ARG A 226 -34.64 12.67 4.05
CA ARG A 226 -35.05 12.97 5.42
C ARG A 226 -34.10 12.25 6.37
N PHE A 227 -33.56 12.97 7.33
CA PHE A 227 -32.66 12.44 8.35
C PHE A 227 -33.23 12.73 9.72
N LEU A 228 -33.27 11.70 10.56
CA LEU A 228 -33.58 11.87 11.98
C LEU A 228 -32.45 12.67 12.62
N ARG A 229 -32.81 13.69 13.40
CA ARG A 229 -31.86 14.39 14.25
C ARG A 229 -31.66 13.52 15.49
N ASN A 230 -30.58 12.76 15.54
CA ASN A 230 -30.24 11.97 16.71
C ASN A 230 -29.08 12.63 17.43
N THR A 231 -29.33 13.16 18.63
CA THR A 231 -28.33 13.83 19.47
C THR A 231 -27.44 12.84 20.23
N LYS A 232 -27.86 11.58 20.35
CA LYS A 232 -27.15 10.52 21.10
C LYS A 232 -26.41 9.52 20.20
N TYR A 233 -26.58 9.62 18.88
CA TYR A 233 -25.99 8.67 17.94
C TYR A 233 -24.76 9.26 17.28
N LEU A 234 -23.64 8.59 17.49
CA LEU A 234 -22.40 8.78 16.76
C LEU A 234 -22.26 7.64 15.74
N SER A 235 -21.84 7.97 14.52
CA SER A 235 -21.43 7.00 13.52
C SER A 235 -20.22 6.20 14.01
N ARG A 236 -19.97 5.01 13.47
CA ARG A 236 -18.80 4.20 13.86
C ARG A 236 -17.48 4.98 13.70
N ASN A 237 -17.41 5.85 12.69
CA ASN A 237 -16.23 6.66 12.41
C ASN A 237 -16.14 7.86 13.36
N GLU A 238 -17.26 8.49 13.68
CA GLU A 238 -17.34 9.55 14.70
C GLU A 238 -16.99 9.00 16.11
N GLN A 239 -17.42 7.78 16.44
CA GLN A 239 -17.03 7.09 17.68
C GLN A 239 -15.53 6.79 17.72
N ASP A 240 -14.96 6.27 16.64
CA ASP A 240 -13.52 5.97 16.54
C ASP A 240 -12.66 7.25 16.62
N GLN A 241 -13.10 8.35 15.99
CA GLN A 241 -12.48 9.67 16.15
C GLN A 241 -12.54 10.15 17.58
N TYR A 242 -13.73 10.12 18.21
CA TYR A 242 -13.92 10.53 19.59
C TYR A 242 -13.03 9.73 20.54
N GLN A 243 -12.94 8.40 20.35
CA GLN A 243 -12.04 7.54 21.13
C GLN A 243 -10.57 7.93 20.95
N LYS A 244 -10.13 8.20 19.72
CA LYS A 244 -8.75 8.66 19.45
C LYS A 244 -8.47 10.02 20.08
N GLU A 245 -9.41 10.95 20.00
CA GLU A 245 -9.31 12.28 20.61
C GLU A 245 -9.24 12.19 22.13
N THR A 246 -10.12 11.41 22.77
CA THR A 246 -10.06 11.16 24.22
C THR A 246 -8.77 10.48 24.64
N ALA A 247 -8.25 9.55 23.84
CA ALA A 247 -6.98 8.87 24.11
C ALA A 247 -5.77 9.80 23.91
N LYS A 248 -5.86 10.80 23.02
CA LYS A 248 -4.84 11.85 22.89
C LYS A 248 -4.86 12.80 24.10
N GLN A 249 -6.04 13.28 24.49
CA GLN A 249 -6.21 14.16 25.65
C GLN A 249 -5.76 13.48 26.94
N GLN A 250 -6.07 12.20 27.15
CA GLN A 250 -5.58 11.45 28.32
C GLN A 250 -4.06 11.30 28.34
N LYS A 251 -3.42 11.19 27.17
CA LYS A 251 -1.95 11.14 27.06
C LYS A 251 -1.31 12.49 27.35
N GLU A 252 -1.89 13.59 26.88
CA GLU A 252 -1.42 14.95 27.15
C GLU A 252 -1.53 15.28 28.64
N VAL A 253 -2.67 14.99 29.28
CA VAL A 253 -2.86 15.17 30.73
C VAL A 253 -1.89 14.31 31.55
N SER A 254 -1.59 13.08 31.09
CA SER A 254 -0.59 12.23 31.77
C SER A 254 0.86 12.70 31.59
N ALA A 255 1.17 13.42 30.50
CA ALA A 255 2.50 13.99 30.27
C ALA A 255 2.71 15.29 31.04
N GLU A 256 1.68 16.13 31.18
CA GLU A 256 1.71 17.34 32.00
C GLU A 256 1.79 17.02 33.50
N ALA A 257 1.12 15.95 33.96
CA ALA A 257 1.20 15.50 35.35
C ALA A 257 2.62 15.04 35.75
N VAL A 258 3.42 14.52 34.83
CA VAL A 258 4.82 14.13 35.07
C VAL A 258 5.75 15.35 35.13
N HIS A 259 5.38 16.45 34.46
CA HIS A 259 6.17 17.68 34.44
C HIS A 259 6.02 18.54 35.71
N HIS A 260 4.96 18.31 36.51
CA HIS A 260 4.70 19.03 37.76
C HIS A 260 5.18 18.31 39.03
N THR A 261 5.74 17.10 38.93
CA THR A 261 6.18 16.31 40.11
C THR A 261 7.64 16.48 40.53
N PHE A 262 8.42 17.37 39.92
CA PHE A 262 9.75 17.73 40.41
C PHE A 262 9.74 19.11 41.07
N PRO A 263 9.63 19.22 42.40
CA PRO A 263 9.96 20.46 43.08
C PRO A 263 11.47 20.68 42.95
N SER A 264 11.85 21.84 42.42
CA SER A 264 13.24 22.32 42.45
C SER A 264 13.68 22.42 43.91
N SER A 265 14.54 21.50 44.32
CA SER A 265 15.24 21.55 45.60
C SER A 265 16.25 22.70 45.56
N ASN A 266 15.96 23.77 46.30
CA ASN A 266 16.93 24.79 46.73
C ASN A 266 17.67 24.28 47.99
#